data_AF-A0AB32XAA0-F1
#
_entry.id   AF-A0AB32XAA0-F1
#
_cell.length_a   1.000
_cell.length_b   1.000
_cell.length_c   1.000
_cell.angle_alpha   90.00
_cell.angle_beta   90.00
_cell.angle_gamma   90.00
#
_symmetry.space_group_name_H-M   'P 1'
#
loop_
_entity.id
_entity.type
_entity.pdbx_description
1 polymer ?
#
loop_
_entity_poly.entity_id
_entity_poly.type
_entity_poly.pdbx_seq_one_letter_code
_entity_poly.pdbx_strand_id
1 'polypeptide(L)'
;MCGIVGYIGDSEKKSILLEGLKELEYRGYDSAGLAVLSADRLEVFKTQGKLENLTLELKNKEFLDFGVSIAHTRWATHGKPSSANAHPHFTENLALVHNGIIENYAVLKKELEEKGHAFLSQTDTEVIAHLLEETLKSEIDLLKAFEKSISLLQGSYAVLMLHKRAKESLFYAKSSSPLIVGKGKEGVFFASSLSVLAPKVDQFVILEENSVGQISLENFKDLKNIENMKDYAFEDKDYSKGDFRNYLEKEIYEQHSSLLECLEGRLEALNVYCEIDPKFLENVSEITLCSCGSSYHASLASVYLFERLAKIRARAILASEYRYAHFKSNPNELFIAISQSGETADTLEALKLAKAQGLKTISLCNAPFSMMSRISDRTLLIRAGVERSVASTKAFSSQVMLLWLLSVYIGKQLGTISKEEERIQAKNMLNSVNAMKVEPKLHEKIKRLSKRYLHGHGFFYIGRDVFYPLALEGALKLKEISYLHAEGYASAEMKHGPIALVDSNLFTIALLSKHLLFDKTKSNIEELSARDSTICVLSSEILEIADDFIQLEESESYMEEFFRMNLAMQLLALEIAMRLNHDVDHPRNLAKSVTVE
;
A
#
# COMPACT_ATOMS: atom_id res chain seq x y z
N MET A 1 3.73 -4.39 -6.35
CA MET A 1 5.20 -4.26 -6.47
C MET A 1 5.80 -5.64 -6.42
N CYS A 2 6.82 -5.98 -7.18
CA CYS A 2 7.52 -7.24 -6.94
C CYS A 2 8.34 -7.21 -5.61
N GLY A 3 8.75 -8.37 -5.10
CA GLY A 3 9.67 -8.49 -3.96
C GLY A 3 11.06 -8.90 -4.41
N ILE A 4 12.11 -8.25 -3.90
CA ILE A 4 13.52 -8.67 -4.08
C ILE A 4 14.08 -9.05 -2.72
N VAL A 5 14.83 -10.17 -2.68
CA VAL A 5 15.68 -10.57 -1.56
C VAL A 5 17.04 -10.98 -2.12
N GLY A 6 18.13 -10.62 -1.44
CA GLY A 6 19.47 -11.10 -1.74
C GLY A 6 20.25 -11.40 -0.47
N TYR A 7 21.21 -12.30 -0.57
CA TYR A 7 22.05 -12.70 0.56
C TYR A 7 23.48 -13.06 0.11
N ILE A 8 24.45 -12.70 0.96
CA ILE A 8 25.88 -13.00 0.84
C ILE A 8 26.32 -13.57 2.18
N GLY A 9 26.80 -14.82 2.21
CA GLY A 9 27.34 -15.42 3.43
C GLY A 9 27.31 -16.96 3.44
N ASP A 10 27.51 -17.52 4.63
CA ASP A 10 27.64 -18.97 4.87
C ASP A 10 26.34 -19.66 5.29
N SER A 11 25.35 -18.92 5.81
CA SER A 11 24.07 -19.51 6.23
C SER A 11 23.32 -20.15 5.06
N GLU A 12 22.40 -21.05 5.39
CA GLU A 12 21.62 -21.80 4.41
C GLU A 12 20.76 -20.84 3.57
N LYS A 13 21.09 -20.74 2.27
CA LYS A 13 20.54 -19.68 1.41
C LYS A 13 19.05 -19.87 1.12
N LYS A 14 18.56 -21.10 0.97
CA LYS A 14 17.15 -21.37 0.65
C LYS A 14 16.24 -20.80 1.74
N SER A 15 16.53 -21.07 3.01
CA SER A 15 15.71 -20.67 4.15
C SER A 15 15.67 -19.16 4.29
N ILE A 16 16.82 -18.49 4.19
CA ILE A 16 16.89 -17.02 4.22
C ILE A 16 16.07 -16.40 3.09
N LEU A 17 16.22 -16.89 1.86
CA LEU A 17 15.52 -16.35 0.71
C LEU A 17 14.01 -16.61 0.78
N LEU A 18 13.58 -17.83 1.12
CA LEU A 18 12.16 -18.19 1.23
C LEU A 18 11.46 -17.43 2.36
N GLU A 19 12.11 -17.26 3.51
CA GLU A 19 11.58 -16.44 4.60
C GLU A 19 11.42 -14.98 4.16
N GLY A 20 12.43 -14.42 3.48
CA GLY A 20 12.35 -13.05 2.98
C GLY A 20 11.26 -12.88 1.92
N LEU A 21 11.10 -13.85 1.00
CA LEU A 21 10.03 -13.82 -0.01
C LEU A 21 8.65 -13.97 0.61
N LYS A 22 8.50 -14.79 1.65
CA LYS A 22 7.24 -14.95 2.39
C LYS A 22 6.78 -13.64 3.00
N GLU A 23 7.72 -12.86 3.53
CA GLU A 23 7.48 -11.52 4.03
C GLU A 23 7.17 -10.50 2.93
N LEU A 24 7.40 -10.81 1.65
CA LEU A 24 7.13 -9.93 0.51
C LEU A 24 6.02 -10.43 -0.42
N GLU A 25 5.42 -11.59 -0.15
CA GLU A 25 4.42 -12.23 -1.01
C GLU A 25 3.17 -11.35 -1.21
N TYR A 26 2.82 -10.55 -0.21
CA TYR A 26 1.74 -9.56 -0.30
C TYR A 26 1.94 -8.51 -1.40
N ARG A 27 3.18 -8.34 -1.88
CA ARG A 27 3.49 -7.38 -2.95
C ARG A 27 3.26 -7.97 -4.34
N GLY A 28 3.42 -9.29 -4.51
CA GLY A 28 3.21 -10.02 -5.75
C GLY A 28 3.27 -11.54 -5.56
N TYR A 29 2.38 -12.26 -6.24
CA TYR A 29 2.15 -13.70 -6.05
C TYR A 29 1.82 -14.44 -7.36
N ASP A 30 2.13 -13.83 -8.52
CA ASP A 30 1.89 -14.43 -9.84
C ASP A 30 2.92 -15.52 -10.17
N SER A 31 4.13 -15.39 -9.64
CA SER A 31 5.24 -16.32 -9.79
C SER A 31 6.37 -15.99 -8.82
N ALA A 32 7.22 -16.97 -8.50
CA ALA A 32 8.39 -16.78 -7.64
C ALA A 32 9.60 -17.55 -8.16
N GLY A 33 10.80 -17.12 -7.78
CA GLY A 33 12.02 -17.85 -8.09
C GLY A 33 13.23 -17.39 -7.30
N LEU A 34 14.30 -18.17 -7.38
CA LEU A 34 15.59 -17.83 -6.79
C LEU A 34 16.77 -18.36 -7.61
N ALA A 35 17.92 -17.75 -7.40
CA ALA A 35 19.19 -18.21 -7.93
C ALA A 35 20.24 -18.24 -6.81
N VAL A 36 21.06 -19.28 -6.82
CA VAL A 36 22.19 -19.45 -5.90
C VAL A 36 23.44 -19.66 -6.73
N LEU A 37 24.47 -18.86 -6.45
CA LEU A 37 25.82 -19.06 -6.94
C LEU A 37 26.70 -19.45 -5.76
N SER A 38 27.17 -20.69 -5.77
CA SER A 38 28.13 -21.20 -4.79
C SER A 38 29.22 -22.01 -5.48
N ALA A 39 30.46 -21.77 -5.08
CA ALA A 39 31.66 -22.20 -5.80
C ALA A 39 31.63 -21.78 -7.28
N ASP A 40 31.29 -22.68 -8.20
CA ASP A 40 31.17 -22.44 -9.64
C ASP A 40 29.79 -22.84 -10.20
N ARG A 41 28.87 -23.25 -9.33
CA ARG A 41 27.54 -23.73 -9.71
C ARG A 41 26.53 -22.61 -9.55
N LEU A 42 25.95 -22.21 -10.68
CA LEU A 42 24.77 -21.34 -10.74
C LEU A 42 23.53 -22.23 -10.90
N GLU A 43 22.70 -22.28 -9.88
CA GLU A 43 21.40 -22.97 -9.91
C GLU A 43 20.27 -21.95 -9.87
N VAL A 44 19.25 -22.12 -10.73
CA VAL A 44 18.10 -21.23 -10.87
C VAL A 44 16.81 -22.05 -10.80
N PHE A 45 15.85 -21.62 -9.98
CA PHE A 45 14.55 -22.28 -9.77
C PHE A 45 13.43 -21.27 -9.94
N LYS A 46 12.37 -21.66 -10.66
CA LYS A 46 11.29 -20.75 -11.07
C LYS A 46 9.94 -21.46 -11.17
N THR A 47 8.97 -20.97 -10.41
CA THR A 47 7.60 -21.48 -10.43
C THR A 47 6.59 -20.39 -10.80
N GLN A 48 5.56 -20.78 -11.53
CA GLN A 48 4.34 -19.98 -11.65
C GLN A 48 3.48 -20.17 -10.39
N GLY A 49 2.78 -19.12 -9.98
CA GLY A 49 1.88 -19.12 -8.82
C GLY A 49 2.56 -18.68 -7.53
N LYS A 50 1.93 -19.05 -6.41
CA LYS A 50 2.33 -18.63 -5.06
C LYS A 50 3.65 -19.24 -4.62
N LEU A 51 4.25 -18.66 -3.57
CA LEU A 51 5.56 -19.07 -3.03
C LEU A 51 5.59 -20.53 -2.57
N GLU A 52 4.45 -21.12 -2.21
CA GLU A 52 4.40 -22.54 -1.84
C GLU A 52 4.88 -23.45 -2.97
N ASN A 53 4.63 -23.09 -4.24
CA ASN A 53 5.08 -23.87 -5.38
C ASN A 53 6.62 -23.93 -5.45
N LEU A 54 7.29 -22.79 -5.24
CA LEU A 54 8.74 -22.71 -5.17
C LEU A 54 9.29 -23.49 -3.97
N THR A 55 8.59 -23.41 -2.83
CA THR A 55 8.96 -24.13 -1.60
C THR A 55 8.91 -25.65 -1.81
N LEU A 56 7.90 -26.14 -2.54
CA LEU A 56 7.78 -27.55 -2.91
C LEU A 56 8.88 -28.00 -3.88
N GLU A 57 9.21 -27.17 -4.89
CA GLU A 57 10.30 -27.44 -5.84
C GLU A 57 11.66 -27.60 -5.13
N LEU A 58 11.89 -26.81 -4.09
CA LEU A 58 13.16 -26.76 -3.35
C LEU A 58 13.23 -27.73 -2.16
N LYS A 59 12.22 -28.57 -1.94
CA LYS A 59 12.10 -29.41 -0.73
C LYS A 59 13.35 -30.23 -0.41
N ASN A 60 14.00 -30.79 -1.44
CA ASN A 60 15.17 -31.67 -1.31
C ASN A 60 16.49 -30.98 -1.72
N LYS A 61 16.54 -29.64 -1.75
CA LYS A 61 17.73 -28.86 -2.09
C LYS A 61 18.30 -28.19 -0.86
N GLU A 62 19.62 -28.15 -0.74
CA GLU A 62 20.33 -27.49 0.35
C GLU A 62 21.53 -26.72 -0.23
N PHE A 63 21.74 -25.50 0.26
CA PHE A 63 22.84 -24.64 -0.16
C PHE A 63 23.61 -24.17 1.07
N LEU A 64 24.58 -24.97 1.51
CA LEU A 64 25.30 -24.78 2.78
C LEU A 64 26.65 -24.10 2.64
N ASP A 65 27.28 -24.17 1.46
CA ASP A 65 28.57 -23.54 1.19
C ASP A 65 28.43 -22.02 1.09
N PHE A 66 29.51 -21.27 1.33
CA PHE A 66 29.58 -19.83 1.06
C PHE A 66 29.04 -19.52 -0.35
N GLY A 67 28.28 -18.44 -0.48
CA GLY A 67 27.81 -18.02 -1.79
C GLY A 67 27.00 -16.75 -1.78
N VAL A 68 26.59 -16.37 -2.97
CA VAL A 68 25.69 -15.25 -3.20
C VAL A 68 24.38 -15.76 -3.79
N SER A 69 23.28 -15.17 -3.36
CA SER A 69 21.96 -15.61 -3.80
C SER A 69 20.99 -14.45 -3.92
N ILE A 70 20.03 -14.61 -4.84
CA ILE A 70 18.97 -13.64 -5.11
C ILE A 70 17.65 -14.38 -5.26
N ALA A 71 16.56 -13.73 -4.88
CA ALA A 71 15.21 -14.28 -4.98
C ALA A 71 14.20 -13.19 -5.31
N HIS A 72 13.07 -13.61 -5.89
CA HIS A 72 12.05 -12.70 -6.37
C HIS A 72 10.63 -13.25 -6.22
N THR A 73 9.69 -12.38 -5.88
CA THR A 73 8.25 -12.57 -6.06
C THR A 73 7.73 -11.56 -7.08
N ARG A 74 6.93 -12.02 -8.04
CA ARG A 74 6.54 -11.21 -9.19
C ARG A 74 5.06 -10.83 -9.17
N TRP A 75 4.79 -9.59 -9.54
CA TRP A 75 3.50 -9.11 -10.04
C TRP A 75 3.69 -8.74 -11.52
N ALA A 76 2.98 -9.41 -12.41
CA ALA A 76 3.28 -9.35 -13.84
C ALA A 76 2.77 -8.05 -14.50
N THR A 77 3.70 -7.23 -15.03
CA THR A 77 3.40 -6.07 -15.88
C THR A 77 3.53 -6.41 -17.37
N HIS A 78 4.68 -6.96 -17.77
CA HIS A 78 4.98 -7.41 -19.13
C HIS A 78 5.04 -8.94 -19.22
N GLY A 79 4.25 -9.53 -20.11
CA GLY A 79 4.23 -10.98 -20.31
C GLY A 79 3.45 -11.75 -19.24
N LYS A 80 2.64 -12.71 -19.68
CA LYS A 80 1.75 -13.49 -18.81
C LYS A 80 2.49 -14.21 -17.67
N PRO A 81 1.88 -14.38 -16.49
CA PRO A 81 2.43 -15.24 -15.43
C PRO A 81 2.80 -16.62 -15.98
N SER A 82 4.08 -16.99 -15.85
CA SER A 82 4.63 -18.29 -16.29
C SER A 82 6.03 -18.47 -15.70
N SER A 83 6.51 -19.72 -15.56
CA SER A 83 7.89 -19.98 -15.12
C SER A 83 8.95 -19.35 -16.04
N ALA A 84 8.66 -19.20 -17.34
CA ALA A 84 9.56 -18.53 -18.29
C ALA A 84 9.74 -17.04 -17.95
N ASN A 85 8.64 -16.34 -17.65
CA ASN A 85 8.63 -14.93 -17.29
C ASN A 85 8.91 -14.66 -15.80
N ALA A 86 8.99 -15.70 -14.96
CA ALA A 86 9.43 -15.54 -13.57
C ALA A 86 10.89 -15.11 -13.53
N HIS A 87 11.22 -14.29 -12.53
CA HIS A 87 12.61 -13.98 -12.18
C HIS A 87 13.15 -15.08 -11.26
N PRO A 88 14.48 -15.30 -11.20
CA PRO A 88 15.54 -14.57 -11.92
C PRO A 88 15.58 -14.83 -13.43
N HIS A 89 15.90 -13.80 -14.21
CA HIS A 89 16.37 -14.00 -15.59
C HIS A 89 17.85 -14.36 -15.56
N PHE A 90 18.29 -15.24 -16.44
CA PHE A 90 19.62 -15.83 -16.35
C PHE A 90 20.21 -16.15 -17.71
N THR A 91 21.53 -16.22 -17.76
CA THR A 91 22.32 -16.78 -18.86
C THR A 91 23.26 -17.86 -18.30
N GLU A 92 24.23 -18.33 -19.09
CA GLU A 92 25.23 -19.28 -18.58
C GLU A 92 26.04 -18.69 -17.41
N ASN A 93 26.27 -17.38 -17.40
CA ASN A 93 27.25 -16.74 -16.51
C ASN A 93 26.63 -15.88 -15.40
N LEU A 94 25.34 -15.54 -15.51
CA LEU A 94 24.69 -14.61 -14.60
C LEU A 94 23.23 -14.97 -14.32
N ALA A 95 22.72 -14.44 -13.21
CA ALA A 95 21.29 -14.37 -12.93
C ALA A 95 20.97 -13.01 -12.31
N LEU A 96 19.80 -12.47 -12.62
CA LEU A 96 19.34 -11.19 -12.10
C LEU A 96 17.85 -11.16 -11.78
N VAL A 97 17.51 -10.34 -10.80
CA VAL A 97 16.13 -10.01 -10.40
C VAL A 97 15.92 -8.51 -10.55
N HIS A 98 14.70 -8.11 -10.88
CA HIS A 98 14.35 -6.74 -11.18
C HIS A 98 12.96 -6.38 -10.60
N ASN A 99 12.88 -5.20 -9.99
CA ASN A 99 11.62 -4.55 -9.62
C ASN A 99 11.52 -3.22 -10.37
N GLY A 100 10.49 -3.05 -11.19
CA GLY A 100 10.28 -1.82 -11.96
C GLY A 100 9.86 -2.12 -13.40
N ILE A 101 10.04 -1.14 -14.28
CA ILE A 101 9.80 -1.23 -15.72
C ILE A 101 10.97 -0.60 -16.47
N ILE A 102 11.55 -1.34 -17.41
CA ILE A 102 12.50 -0.80 -18.40
C ILE A 102 11.71 -0.30 -19.61
N GLU A 103 11.50 1.01 -19.70
CA GLU A 103 10.64 1.65 -20.71
C GLU A 103 11.18 1.49 -22.13
N ASN A 104 12.50 1.52 -22.31
CA ASN A 104 13.16 1.38 -23.61
C ASN A 104 13.50 -0.08 -23.97
N TYR A 105 12.93 -1.08 -23.29
CA TYR A 105 13.29 -2.49 -23.50
C TYR A 105 13.08 -2.97 -24.94
N ALA A 106 12.04 -2.48 -25.63
CA ALA A 106 11.72 -2.91 -26.99
C ALA A 106 12.81 -2.53 -27.99
N VAL A 107 13.40 -1.34 -27.84
CA VAL A 107 14.51 -0.86 -28.68
C VAL A 107 15.76 -1.71 -28.39
N LEU A 108 16.11 -1.86 -27.11
CA LEU A 108 17.28 -2.64 -26.68
C LEU A 108 17.18 -4.10 -27.12
N LYS A 109 16.00 -4.71 -26.96
CA LYS A 109 15.74 -6.10 -27.36
C LYS A 109 16.00 -6.29 -28.85
N LYS A 110 15.46 -5.41 -29.70
CA LYS A 110 15.66 -5.48 -31.15
C LYS A 110 17.13 -5.38 -31.54
N GLU A 111 17.86 -4.43 -30.95
CA GLU A 111 19.30 -4.28 -31.21
C GLU A 111 20.11 -5.51 -30.80
N LEU A 112 19.75 -6.13 -29.67
CA LEU A 112 20.40 -7.36 -29.18
C LEU A 112 20.05 -8.58 -30.04
N GLU A 113 18.81 -8.69 -30.53
CA GLU A 113 18.40 -9.73 -31.48
C GLU A 113 19.17 -9.61 -32.81
N GLU A 114 19.36 -8.38 -33.33
CA GLU A 114 20.18 -8.11 -34.52
C GLU A 114 21.65 -8.51 -34.32
N LYS A 115 22.13 -8.49 -33.07
CA LYS A 115 23.48 -8.94 -32.67
C LYS A 115 23.55 -10.43 -32.32
N GLY A 116 22.45 -11.17 -32.48
CA GLY A 116 22.39 -12.63 -32.33
C GLY A 116 22.00 -13.13 -30.94
N HIS A 117 21.54 -12.26 -30.03
CA HIS A 117 21.00 -12.70 -28.74
C HIS A 117 19.61 -13.32 -28.91
N ALA A 118 19.37 -14.47 -28.27
CA ALA A 118 18.08 -15.15 -28.28
C ALA A 118 17.35 -14.91 -26.95
N PHE A 119 16.13 -14.37 -27.03
CA PHE A 119 15.29 -14.11 -25.86
C PHE A 119 14.35 -15.28 -25.59
N LEU A 120 14.24 -15.67 -24.32
CA LEU A 120 13.40 -16.78 -23.87
C LEU A 120 12.07 -16.32 -23.25
N SER A 121 11.97 -15.03 -22.94
CA SER A 121 10.83 -14.46 -22.23
C SER A 121 10.24 -13.25 -22.96
N GLN A 122 9.09 -12.82 -22.45
CA GLN A 122 8.38 -11.62 -22.91
C GLN A 122 8.60 -10.42 -21.98
N THR A 123 9.51 -10.55 -21.01
CA THR A 123 9.73 -9.51 -20.01
C THR A 123 10.72 -8.47 -20.51
N ASP A 124 10.54 -7.26 -20.00
CA ASP A 124 11.51 -6.18 -20.10
C ASP A 124 12.81 -6.51 -19.37
N THR A 125 12.75 -7.25 -18.27
CA THR A 125 13.92 -7.62 -17.44
C THR A 125 15.02 -8.39 -18.18
N GLU A 126 14.67 -9.30 -19.11
CA GLU A 126 15.66 -10.16 -19.78
C GLU A 126 16.68 -9.33 -20.61
N VAL A 127 16.30 -8.13 -21.06
CA VAL A 127 17.20 -7.27 -21.83
C VAL A 127 18.44 -6.86 -21.03
N ILE A 128 18.33 -6.75 -19.71
CA ILE A 128 19.44 -6.37 -18.82
C ILE A 128 20.53 -7.46 -18.85
N ALA A 129 20.13 -8.74 -18.88
CA ALA A 129 21.05 -9.86 -18.90
C ALA A 129 21.86 -9.89 -20.21
N HIS A 130 21.15 -9.82 -21.34
CA HIS A 130 21.76 -9.83 -22.67
C HIS A 130 22.59 -8.57 -22.95
N LEU A 131 22.16 -7.41 -22.46
CA LEU A 131 22.91 -6.16 -22.60
C LEU A 131 24.27 -6.21 -21.88
N LEU A 132 24.33 -6.84 -20.70
CA LEU A 132 25.58 -7.04 -19.99
C LEU A 132 26.51 -7.99 -20.75
N GLU A 133 26.00 -9.10 -21.28
CA GLU A 133 26.80 -10.03 -22.09
C GLU A 133 27.39 -9.35 -23.35
N GLU A 134 26.58 -8.53 -24.03
CA GLU A 134 27.04 -7.76 -25.17
C GLU A 134 28.11 -6.73 -24.77
N THR A 135 27.90 -6.02 -23.66
CA THR A 135 28.86 -5.02 -23.17
C THR A 135 30.20 -5.65 -22.80
N LEU A 136 30.17 -6.84 -22.18
CA LEU A 136 31.35 -7.63 -21.79
C LEU A 136 32.22 -8.09 -22.97
N LYS A 137 31.72 -8.04 -24.21
CA LYS A 137 32.55 -8.27 -25.41
C LYS A 137 33.58 -7.16 -25.64
N SER A 138 33.31 -5.95 -25.11
CA SER A 138 34.15 -4.76 -25.30
C SER A 138 34.75 -4.19 -24.02
N GLU A 139 34.17 -4.48 -22.86
CA GLU A 139 34.65 -4.07 -21.53
C GLU A 139 34.93 -5.31 -20.68
N ILE A 140 36.18 -5.46 -20.23
CA ILE A 140 36.63 -6.66 -19.49
C ILE A 140 36.27 -6.56 -18.01
N ASP A 141 36.27 -5.33 -17.47
CA ASP A 141 35.92 -5.06 -16.09
C ASP A 141 34.40 -5.23 -15.90
N LEU A 142 34.02 -6.22 -15.08
CA LEU A 142 32.62 -6.59 -14.90
C LEU A 142 31.79 -5.45 -14.29
N LEU A 143 32.34 -4.69 -13.33
CA LEU A 143 31.63 -3.59 -12.70
C LEU A 143 31.40 -2.47 -13.71
N LYS A 144 32.42 -2.10 -14.49
CA LYS A 144 32.28 -1.08 -15.54
C LYS A 144 31.31 -1.51 -16.64
N ALA A 145 31.34 -2.79 -17.03
CA ALA A 145 30.39 -3.34 -18.00
C ALA A 145 28.95 -3.27 -17.48
N PHE A 146 28.75 -3.58 -16.19
CA PHE A 146 27.46 -3.45 -15.53
C PHE A 146 27.00 -1.99 -15.46
N GLU A 147 27.84 -1.07 -14.99
CA GLU A 147 27.56 0.38 -14.97
C GLU A 147 27.17 0.91 -16.35
N LYS A 148 27.92 0.54 -17.39
CA LYS A 148 27.64 0.93 -18.77
C LYS A 148 26.30 0.36 -19.25
N SER A 149 26.00 -0.90 -18.93
CA SER A 149 24.71 -1.53 -19.28
C SER A 149 23.54 -0.81 -18.61
N ILE A 150 23.67 -0.51 -17.31
CA ILE A 150 22.63 0.23 -16.56
C ILE A 150 22.43 1.65 -17.12
N SER A 151 23.50 2.33 -17.56
CA SER A 151 23.39 3.69 -18.11
C SER A 151 22.56 3.81 -19.39
N LEU A 152 22.31 2.69 -20.08
CA LEU A 152 21.49 2.63 -21.30
C LEU A 152 20.00 2.38 -21.00
N LEU A 153 19.65 2.04 -19.75
CA LEU A 153 18.28 1.75 -19.35
C LEU A 153 17.51 3.05 -19.12
N GLN A 154 16.23 3.04 -19.50
CA GLN A 154 15.27 4.10 -19.19
C GLN A 154 14.11 3.49 -18.39
N GLY A 155 13.59 4.23 -17.42
CA GLY A 155 12.47 3.82 -16.58
C GLY A 155 12.86 3.70 -15.11
N SER A 156 12.13 2.87 -14.38
CA SER A 156 12.33 2.64 -12.94
C SER A 156 12.79 1.21 -12.71
N TYR A 157 13.80 1.00 -11.86
CA TYR A 157 14.35 -0.31 -11.60
C TYR A 157 15.06 -0.41 -10.25
N ALA A 158 14.95 -1.55 -9.59
CA ALA A 158 15.90 -2.04 -8.61
C ALA A 158 16.37 -3.41 -9.10
N VAL A 159 17.67 -3.55 -9.34
CA VAL A 159 18.29 -4.75 -9.90
C VAL A 159 19.24 -5.33 -8.88
N LEU A 160 19.18 -6.65 -8.68
CA LEU A 160 20.27 -7.42 -8.09
C LEU A 160 20.74 -8.46 -9.10
N MET A 161 22.05 -8.59 -9.25
CA MET A 161 22.66 -9.53 -10.18
C MET A 161 23.83 -10.26 -9.52
N LEU A 162 23.93 -11.56 -9.79
CA LEU A 162 25.09 -12.39 -9.49
C LEU A 162 25.77 -12.83 -10.78
N HIS A 163 27.08 -13.05 -10.74
CA HIS A 163 27.87 -13.41 -11.93
C HIS A 163 29.04 -14.33 -11.56
N LYS A 164 29.33 -15.36 -12.37
CA LYS A 164 30.38 -16.37 -12.10
C LYS A 164 31.80 -15.81 -11.90
N ARG A 165 32.11 -14.64 -12.49
CA ARG A 165 33.39 -13.92 -12.29
C ARG A 165 33.51 -13.21 -10.93
N ALA A 166 32.42 -13.08 -10.17
CA ALA A 166 32.35 -12.35 -8.91
C ALA A 166 31.55 -13.16 -7.86
N LYS A 167 32.15 -14.26 -7.41
CA LYS A 167 31.50 -15.31 -6.58
C LYS A 167 31.15 -14.85 -5.16
N GLU A 168 31.74 -13.76 -4.71
CA GLU A 168 31.61 -13.24 -3.34
C GLU A 168 30.92 -11.88 -3.31
N SER A 169 30.25 -11.50 -4.39
CA SER A 169 29.59 -10.20 -4.47
C SER A 169 28.27 -10.23 -5.23
N LEU A 170 27.38 -9.33 -4.82
CA LEU A 170 26.19 -8.97 -5.58
C LEU A 170 26.38 -7.60 -6.20
N PHE A 171 25.93 -7.44 -7.44
CA PHE A 171 25.83 -6.15 -8.10
C PHE A 171 24.43 -5.61 -7.89
N TYR A 172 24.33 -4.30 -7.71
CA TYR A 172 23.07 -3.62 -7.52
C TYR A 172 22.98 -2.40 -8.40
N ALA A 173 21.77 -2.10 -8.85
CA ALA A 173 21.43 -0.83 -9.48
C ALA A 173 20.06 -0.38 -9.01
N LYS A 174 19.91 0.92 -8.75
CA LYS A 174 18.65 1.52 -8.30
C LYS A 174 18.34 2.80 -9.07
N SER A 175 17.13 2.86 -9.62
CA SER A 175 16.45 4.08 -10.07
C SER A 175 14.98 3.98 -9.69
N SER A 176 14.50 4.84 -8.81
CA SER A 176 13.11 5.03 -8.36
C SER A 176 12.44 3.87 -7.61
N SER A 177 12.85 2.61 -7.81
CA SER A 177 12.41 1.47 -6.99
C SER A 177 13.27 1.32 -5.73
N PRO A 178 12.70 0.94 -4.57
CA PRO A 178 13.44 0.83 -3.32
C PRO A 178 14.34 -0.42 -3.31
N LEU A 179 15.55 -0.25 -2.78
CA LEU A 179 16.50 -1.32 -2.50
C LEU A 179 17.32 -0.95 -1.26
N ILE A 180 17.34 -1.84 -0.29
CA ILE A 180 18.06 -1.69 0.98
C ILE A 180 19.12 -2.77 1.05
N VAL A 181 20.30 -2.43 1.55
CA VAL A 181 21.35 -3.36 1.91
C VAL A 181 21.57 -3.32 3.41
N GLY A 182 21.67 -4.47 4.07
CA GLY A 182 21.84 -4.57 5.51
C GLY A 182 22.94 -5.57 5.88
N LYS A 183 23.59 -5.33 7.01
CA LYS A 183 24.63 -6.21 7.57
C LYS A 183 24.19 -6.71 8.93
N GLY A 184 24.16 -8.03 9.07
CA GLY A 184 23.91 -8.72 10.33
C GLY A 184 25.02 -9.70 10.66
N LYS A 185 24.79 -10.52 11.69
CA LYS A 185 25.74 -11.56 12.12
C LYS A 185 25.96 -12.64 11.07
N GLU A 186 24.92 -12.97 10.32
CA GLU A 186 24.93 -14.06 9.34
C GLU A 186 25.49 -13.63 7.96
N GLY A 187 25.64 -12.34 7.70
CA GLY A 187 26.14 -11.86 6.40
C GLY A 187 25.55 -10.52 5.97
N VAL A 188 25.57 -10.29 4.67
CA VAL A 188 24.99 -9.11 4.03
C VAL A 188 23.70 -9.51 3.32
N PHE A 189 22.65 -8.72 3.53
CA PHE A 189 21.31 -8.96 3.03
C PHE A 189 20.87 -7.80 2.14
N PHE A 190 20.04 -8.10 1.16
CA PHE A 190 19.35 -7.11 0.34
C PHE A 190 17.85 -7.36 0.40
N ALA A 191 17.06 -6.29 0.42
CA ALA A 191 15.62 -6.41 0.23
C ALA A 191 15.02 -5.15 -0.39
N SER A 192 13.85 -5.31 -1.03
CA SER A 192 13.01 -4.19 -1.48
C SER A 192 12.22 -3.54 -0.33
N SER A 193 12.33 -4.04 0.90
CA SER A 193 11.67 -3.47 2.08
C SER A 193 12.50 -3.68 3.35
N LEU A 194 12.62 -2.63 4.16
CA LEU A 194 13.36 -2.67 5.42
C LEU A 194 12.77 -3.66 6.43
N SER A 195 11.44 -3.88 6.41
CA SER A 195 10.77 -4.80 7.34
C SER A 195 11.26 -6.24 7.21
N VAL A 196 11.74 -6.64 6.04
CA VAL A 196 12.32 -7.97 5.79
C VAL A 196 13.69 -8.10 6.44
N LEU A 197 14.47 -7.01 6.44
CA LEU A 197 15.83 -6.99 6.96
C LEU A 197 15.87 -6.74 8.47
N ALA A 198 14.91 -5.98 9.00
CA ALA A 198 14.89 -5.53 10.40
C ALA A 198 15.17 -6.63 11.43
N PRO A 199 14.62 -7.86 11.32
CA PRO A 199 14.90 -8.94 12.27
C PRO A 199 16.32 -9.54 12.15
N LYS A 200 17.01 -9.31 11.02
CA LYS A 200 18.25 -10.02 10.65
C LYS A 200 19.50 -9.15 10.66
N VAL A 201 19.37 -7.82 10.68
CA VAL A 201 20.50 -6.90 10.48
C VAL A 201 20.68 -5.92 11.63
N ASP A 202 21.93 -5.61 11.94
CA ASP A 202 22.31 -4.61 12.95
C ASP A 202 22.47 -3.22 12.32
N GLN A 203 22.88 -3.17 11.06
CA GLN A 203 23.13 -1.95 10.30
C GLN A 203 22.50 -2.05 8.91
N PHE A 204 22.08 -0.93 8.35
CA PHE A 204 21.54 -0.90 6.99
C PHE A 204 21.81 0.42 6.28
N VAL A 205 21.68 0.37 4.96
CA VAL A 205 21.78 1.51 4.05
C VAL A 205 20.61 1.42 3.07
N ILE A 206 19.81 2.47 3.02
CA ILE A 206 18.83 2.66 1.94
C ILE A 206 19.59 3.26 0.77
N LEU A 207 19.67 2.52 -0.35
CA LEU A 207 20.47 2.95 -1.49
C LEU A 207 19.92 4.25 -2.09
N GLU A 208 20.85 5.15 -2.44
CA GLU A 208 20.52 6.44 -3.03
C GLU A 208 19.95 6.29 -4.44
N GLU A 209 19.28 7.33 -4.91
CA GLU A 209 18.75 7.37 -6.26
C GLU A 209 19.88 7.34 -7.29
N ASN A 210 19.71 6.55 -8.36
CA ASN A 210 20.70 6.34 -9.43
C ASN A 210 22.03 5.73 -8.94
N SER A 211 21.98 4.96 -7.85
CA SER A 211 23.14 4.22 -7.35
C SER A 211 23.37 2.93 -8.12
N VAL A 212 24.63 2.65 -8.44
CA VAL A 212 25.11 1.40 -9.04
C VAL A 212 26.37 0.98 -8.31
N GLY A 213 26.52 -0.31 -8.04
CA GLY A 213 27.75 -0.80 -7.41
C GLY A 213 27.79 -2.31 -7.23
N GLN A 214 28.83 -2.74 -6.50
CA GLN A 214 29.09 -4.11 -6.12
C GLN A 214 29.32 -4.20 -4.62
N ILE A 215 28.68 -5.16 -3.95
CA ILE A 215 28.82 -5.37 -2.50
C ILE A 215 29.30 -6.78 -2.20
N SER A 216 30.24 -6.87 -1.27
CA SER A 216 30.74 -8.07 -0.61
C SER A 216 30.63 -7.91 0.92
N LEU A 217 31.01 -8.95 1.68
CA LEU A 217 31.09 -8.86 3.14
C LEU A 217 32.08 -7.77 3.62
N GLU A 218 33.14 -7.54 2.83
CA GLU A 218 34.26 -6.66 3.20
C GLU A 218 33.96 -5.18 2.97
N ASN A 219 33.27 -4.85 1.88
CA ASN A 219 33.08 -3.47 1.44
C ASN A 219 31.76 -2.83 1.90
N PHE A 220 30.90 -3.55 2.64
CA PHE A 220 29.69 -2.97 3.23
C PHE A 220 29.99 -1.71 4.05
N LYS A 221 31.13 -1.70 4.78
CA LYS A 221 31.58 -0.58 5.61
C LYS A 221 31.93 0.68 4.81
N ASP A 222 32.13 0.54 3.50
CA ASP A 222 32.50 1.64 2.61
C ASP A 222 31.26 2.36 2.05
N LEU A 223 30.06 1.85 2.34
CA LEU A 223 28.81 2.51 2.00
C LEU A 223 28.64 3.81 2.79
N LYS A 224 28.00 4.79 2.15
CA LYS A 224 27.62 6.06 2.80
C LYS A 224 26.27 5.91 3.50
N ASN A 225 26.04 6.73 4.52
CA ASN A 225 24.77 6.79 5.26
C ASN A 225 24.37 5.44 5.89
N ILE A 226 25.33 4.77 6.53
CA ILE A 226 25.05 3.56 7.32
C ILE A 226 24.28 3.98 8.58
N GLU A 227 23.07 3.45 8.72
CA GLU A 227 22.19 3.65 9.86
C GLU A 227 22.23 2.42 10.77
N ASN A 228 22.04 2.60 12.08
CA ASN A 228 21.93 1.48 13.02
C ASN A 228 20.47 1.08 13.18
N MET A 229 20.18 -0.22 13.07
CA MET A 229 18.80 -0.73 13.21
C MET A 229 18.22 -0.43 14.60
N LYS A 230 19.06 -0.39 15.64
CA LYS A 230 18.64 -0.13 17.04
C LYS A 230 18.06 1.26 17.28
N ASP A 231 18.37 2.22 16.42
CA ASP A 231 17.86 3.59 16.54
C ASP A 231 16.40 3.69 16.08
N TYR A 232 15.86 2.60 15.54
CA TYR A 232 14.49 2.51 15.07
C TYR A 232 13.69 1.50 15.90
N ALA A 233 12.51 1.92 16.35
CA ALA A 233 11.55 1.04 17.00
C ALA A 233 10.88 0.12 15.97
N PHE A 234 11.61 -0.89 15.50
CA PHE A 234 10.97 -2.10 14.98
C PHE A 234 10.60 -2.95 16.19
N GLU A 235 9.36 -2.82 16.66
CA GLU A 235 8.86 -3.75 17.65
C GLU A 235 8.85 -5.16 17.04
N ASP A 236 9.31 -6.12 17.85
CA ASP A 236 9.27 -7.57 17.58
C ASP A 236 7.81 -8.06 17.69
N LYS A 237 6.92 -7.45 16.89
CA LYS A 237 5.50 -7.74 16.84
C LYS A 237 5.30 -8.96 15.94
N ASP A 238 4.56 -9.95 16.44
CA ASP A 238 4.15 -11.09 15.61
C ASP A 238 3.20 -10.61 14.50
N TYR A 239 3.73 -10.58 13.28
CA TYR A 239 2.97 -10.26 12.07
C TYR A 239 2.31 -11.48 11.44
N SER A 240 2.29 -12.63 12.13
CA SER A 240 1.53 -13.80 11.71
C SER A 240 0.04 -13.52 11.72
N LYS A 241 -0.73 -14.42 11.08
CA LYS A 241 -2.19 -14.34 11.07
C LYS A 241 -2.81 -14.66 12.44
N GLY A 242 -2.08 -15.31 13.35
CA GLY A 242 -2.63 -15.82 14.60
C GLY A 242 -3.86 -16.72 14.40
N ASP A 243 -4.86 -16.55 15.27
CA ASP A 243 -6.10 -17.34 15.27
C ASP A 243 -7.16 -16.87 14.24
N PHE A 244 -6.85 -15.84 13.43
CA PHE A 244 -7.78 -15.31 12.44
C PHE A 244 -7.84 -16.16 11.17
N ARG A 245 -8.95 -16.11 10.43
CA ARG A 245 -9.13 -16.90 9.20
C ARG A 245 -8.20 -16.42 8.08
N ASN A 246 -8.05 -15.11 7.97
CA ASN A 246 -7.23 -14.40 6.97
C ASN A 246 -6.62 -13.11 7.60
N TYR A 247 -5.64 -12.51 6.93
CA TYR A 247 -5.04 -11.25 7.37
C TYR A 247 -6.03 -10.09 7.35
N LEU A 248 -6.93 -10.04 6.36
CA LEU A 248 -7.98 -9.02 6.30
C LEU A 248 -8.82 -8.97 7.58
N GLU A 249 -9.28 -10.12 8.07
CA GLU A 249 -10.04 -10.24 9.32
C GLU A 249 -9.20 -9.78 10.51
N LYS A 250 -7.96 -10.24 10.64
CA LYS A 250 -7.03 -9.76 11.69
C LYS A 250 -6.92 -8.25 11.68
N GLU A 251 -6.69 -7.66 10.51
CA GLU A 251 -6.45 -6.22 10.35
C GLU A 251 -7.70 -5.39 10.61
N ILE A 252 -8.90 -5.91 10.32
CA ILE A 252 -10.18 -5.30 10.72
C ILE A 252 -10.29 -5.25 12.25
N TYR A 253 -9.92 -6.33 12.94
CA TYR A 253 -9.95 -6.42 14.40
C TYR A 253 -8.87 -5.57 15.09
N GLU A 254 -7.73 -5.35 14.43
CA GLU A 254 -6.62 -4.53 14.93
C GLU A 254 -6.84 -3.02 14.83
N GLN A 255 -7.95 -2.56 14.24
CA GLN A 255 -8.19 -1.12 14.05
C GLN A 255 -8.25 -0.35 15.37
N HIS A 256 -8.82 -0.94 16.42
CA HIS A 256 -8.85 -0.31 17.74
C HIS A 256 -7.43 0.00 18.27
N SER A 257 -6.52 -0.97 18.27
CA SER A 257 -5.13 -0.77 18.71
C SER A 257 -4.35 0.13 17.75
N SER A 258 -4.55 -0.02 16.44
CA SER A 258 -3.90 0.81 15.42
C SER A 258 -4.25 2.30 15.57
N LEU A 259 -5.49 2.60 15.96
CA LEU A 259 -5.92 3.98 16.22
C LEU A 259 -5.37 4.53 17.54
N LEU A 260 -5.21 3.70 18.57
CA LEU A 260 -4.52 4.09 19.81
C LEU A 260 -3.06 4.47 19.52
N GLU A 261 -2.33 3.64 18.76
CA GLU A 261 -0.95 3.92 18.34
C GLU A 261 -0.87 5.18 17.47
N CYS A 262 -1.85 5.38 16.58
CA CYS A 262 -1.96 6.59 15.76
C CYS A 262 -2.12 7.86 16.59
N LEU A 263 -2.84 7.81 17.72
CA LEU A 263 -3.09 8.98 18.59
C LEU A 263 -2.05 9.14 19.70
N GLU A 264 -1.22 8.14 19.95
CA GLU A 264 -0.21 8.16 21.01
C GLU A 264 0.79 9.32 20.84
N GLY A 265 0.93 10.13 21.89
CA GLY A 265 1.73 11.35 21.89
C GLY A 265 1.13 12.51 21.08
N ARG A 266 0.01 12.30 20.38
CA ARG A 266 -0.74 13.32 19.63
C ARG A 266 -2.01 13.78 20.33
N LEU A 267 -2.48 13.03 21.31
CA LEU A 267 -3.63 13.38 22.14
C LEU A 267 -3.28 13.17 23.62
N GLU A 268 -3.21 14.27 24.37
CA GLU A 268 -2.88 14.22 25.82
C GLU A 268 -3.78 15.18 26.60
N ALA A 269 -4.45 14.65 27.64
CA ALA A 269 -5.42 15.40 28.46
C ALA A 269 -6.45 16.19 27.63
N LEU A 270 -6.93 15.58 26.53
CA LEU A 270 -7.84 16.17 25.54
C LEU A 270 -7.30 17.41 24.81
N ASN A 271 -5.98 17.58 24.75
CA ASN A 271 -5.33 18.55 23.85
C ASN A 271 -4.73 17.80 22.66
N VAL A 272 -4.77 18.45 21.51
CA VAL A 272 -4.27 17.92 20.25
C VAL A 272 -2.88 18.46 19.94
N TYR A 273 -1.96 17.54 19.68
CA TYR A 273 -0.57 17.79 19.30
C TYR A 273 -0.28 17.11 17.96
N CYS A 274 0.71 17.66 17.26
CA CYS A 274 1.18 17.10 16.00
C CYS A 274 2.68 17.34 15.92
N GLU A 275 3.40 16.42 15.29
CA GLU A 275 4.85 16.49 15.11
C GLU A 275 5.31 17.57 14.11
N ILE A 276 4.36 18.33 13.54
CA ILE A 276 4.62 19.45 12.64
C ILE A 276 4.82 20.73 13.45
N ASP A 277 5.99 21.36 13.30
CA ASP A 277 6.25 22.71 13.84
C ASP A 277 5.18 23.71 13.35
N PRO A 278 4.49 24.44 14.25
CA PRO A 278 3.54 25.49 13.88
C PRO A 278 4.07 26.47 12.83
N LYS A 279 5.36 26.81 12.87
CA LYS A 279 5.98 27.73 11.89
C LYS A 279 5.94 27.20 10.46
N PHE A 280 5.96 25.88 10.30
CA PHE A 280 5.81 25.25 8.99
C PHE A 280 4.44 25.56 8.36
N LEU A 281 3.41 25.80 9.17
CA LEU A 281 2.06 26.09 8.72
C LEU A 281 1.80 27.60 8.49
N GLU A 282 2.77 28.47 8.77
CA GLU A 282 2.63 29.90 8.51
C GLU A 282 2.34 30.18 7.03
N ASN A 283 1.42 31.11 6.77
CA ASN A 283 0.95 31.52 5.44
C ASN A 283 0.22 30.43 4.63
N VAL A 284 -0.01 29.23 5.17
CA VAL A 284 -0.82 28.21 4.49
C VAL A 284 -2.27 28.70 4.41
N SER A 285 -2.80 28.77 3.18
CA SER A 285 -4.14 29.32 2.89
C SER A 285 -5.09 28.32 2.23
N GLU A 286 -4.54 27.24 1.66
CA GLU A 286 -5.30 26.14 1.07
C GLU A 286 -4.53 24.83 1.17
N ILE A 287 -5.26 23.71 1.10
CA ILE A 287 -4.72 22.36 1.21
C ILE A 287 -5.13 21.56 -0.03
N THR A 288 -4.16 20.90 -0.65
CA THR A 288 -4.40 19.88 -1.66
C THR A 288 -3.96 18.52 -1.16
N LEU A 289 -4.90 17.59 -1.10
CA LEU A 289 -4.68 16.20 -0.74
C LEU A 289 -4.58 15.38 -2.02
N CYS A 290 -3.49 14.62 -2.18
CA CYS A 290 -3.21 13.88 -3.39
C CYS A 290 -2.91 12.41 -3.06
N SER A 291 -3.66 11.49 -3.65
CA SER A 291 -3.60 10.06 -3.32
C SER A 291 -4.35 9.18 -4.32
N CYS A 292 -4.37 7.87 -4.08
CA CYS A 292 -5.03 6.87 -4.91
C CYS A 292 -5.90 5.91 -4.06
N GLY A 293 -6.93 5.30 -4.66
CA GLY A 293 -7.72 4.23 -4.03
C GLY A 293 -8.34 4.61 -2.67
N SER A 294 -8.27 3.72 -1.68
CA SER A 294 -8.79 3.99 -0.32
C SER A 294 -8.19 5.26 0.31
N SER A 295 -6.93 5.60 0.03
CA SER A 295 -6.33 6.85 0.53
C SER A 295 -6.95 8.10 -0.10
N TYR A 296 -7.47 7.99 -1.33
CA TYR A 296 -8.26 9.05 -1.96
C TYR A 296 -9.62 9.22 -1.29
N HIS A 297 -10.28 8.12 -0.88
CA HIS A 297 -11.51 8.22 -0.09
C HIS A 297 -11.27 8.87 1.28
N ALA A 298 -10.15 8.55 1.95
CA ALA A 298 -9.76 9.24 3.19
C ALA A 298 -9.50 10.74 2.95
N SER A 299 -8.87 11.09 1.82
CA SER A 299 -8.66 12.48 1.39
C SER A 299 -9.99 13.20 1.21
N LEU A 300 -10.94 12.60 0.48
CA LEU A 300 -12.28 13.16 0.28
C LEU A 300 -13.04 13.36 1.59
N ALA A 301 -12.99 12.40 2.52
CA ALA A 301 -13.59 12.55 3.84
C ALA A 301 -12.97 13.73 4.61
N SER A 302 -11.64 13.87 4.55
CA SER A 302 -10.93 14.92 5.26
C SER A 302 -11.19 16.34 4.73
N VAL A 303 -11.58 16.49 3.45
CA VAL A 303 -11.96 17.81 2.90
C VAL A 303 -13.08 18.44 3.73
N TYR A 304 -14.10 17.65 4.10
CA TYR A 304 -15.18 18.12 4.97
C TYR A 304 -14.65 18.58 6.34
N LEU A 305 -13.65 17.90 6.89
CA LEU A 305 -13.07 18.19 8.21
C LEU A 305 -12.21 19.46 8.18
N PHE A 306 -11.33 19.62 7.17
CA PHE A 306 -10.53 20.83 7.00
C PHE A 306 -11.40 22.07 6.79
N GLU A 307 -12.41 21.98 5.92
CA GLU A 307 -13.32 23.11 5.65
C GLU A 307 -14.19 23.46 6.87
N ARG A 308 -14.62 22.46 7.67
CA ARG A 308 -15.46 22.70 8.85
C ARG A 308 -14.69 23.17 10.07
N LEU A 309 -13.57 22.54 10.38
CA LEU A 309 -12.83 22.71 11.63
C LEU A 309 -11.73 23.76 11.45
N ALA A 310 -10.84 23.55 10.48
CA ALA A 310 -9.74 24.47 10.21
C ALA A 310 -10.16 25.72 9.43
N LYS A 311 -11.38 25.74 8.85
CA LYS A 311 -11.90 26.83 7.99
C LYS A 311 -10.92 27.18 6.86
N ILE A 312 -10.21 26.17 6.36
CA ILE A 312 -9.23 26.32 5.28
C ILE A 312 -9.75 25.60 4.05
N ARG A 313 -9.55 26.23 2.89
CA ARG A 313 -9.95 25.66 1.61
C ARG A 313 -9.21 24.34 1.40
N ALA A 314 -9.93 23.25 1.13
CA ALA A 314 -9.35 21.95 0.89
C ALA A 314 -9.91 21.29 -0.39
N ARG A 315 -9.05 20.55 -1.09
CA ARG A 315 -9.46 19.72 -2.22
C ARG A 315 -8.71 18.38 -2.22
N ALA A 316 -9.38 17.32 -2.67
CA ALA A 316 -8.77 16.03 -2.90
C ALA A 316 -8.68 15.76 -4.40
N ILE A 317 -7.51 15.34 -4.87
CA ILE A 317 -7.22 15.06 -6.28
C ILE A 317 -6.64 13.65 -6.39
N LEU A 318 -7.08 12.89 -7.39
CA LEU A 318 -6.46 11.61 -7.75
C LEU A 318 -5.05 11.88 -8.26
N ALA A 319 -4.05 11.15 -7.76
CA ALA A 319 -2.66 11.47 -8.07
C ALA A 319 -2.30 11.32 -9.55
N SER A 320 -2.87 10.33 -10.23
CA SER A 320 -2.74 10.16 -11.68
C SER A 320 -3.20 11.40 -12.44
N GLU A 321 -4.34 11.99 -12.05
CA GLU A 321 -4.85 13.22 -12.66
C GLU A 321 -4.01 14.44 -12.31
N TYR A 322 -3.50 14.54 -11.08
CA TYR A 322 -2.64 15.65 -10.67
C TYR A 322 -1.38 15.75 -11.54
N ARG A 323 -0.79 14.60 -11.86
CA ARG A 323 0.44 14.50 -12.67
C ARG A 323 0.27 15.09 -14.07
N TYR A 324 -0.88 14.87 -14.71
CA TYR A 324 -1.08 15.19 -16.12
C TYR A 324 -1.93 16.44 -16.38
N ALA A 325 -2.79 16.84 -15.45
CA ALA A 325 -3.73 17.94 -15.65
C ALA A 325 -3.11 19.35 -15.54
N HIS A 326 -1.82 19.46 -15.17
CA HIS A 326 -1.12 20.75 -14.97
C HIS A 326 -1.91 21.74 -14.10
N PHE A 327 -2.37 21.29 -12.93
CA PHE A 327 -3.13 22.15 -12.03
C PHE A 327 -2.34 23.41 -11.67
N LYS A 328 -3.03 24.56 -11.71
CA LYS A 328 -2.49 25.81 -11.19
C LYS A 328 -2.34 25.69 -9.67
N SER A 329 -1.11 25.86 -9.19
CA SER A 329 -0.80 25.89 -7.78
C SER A 329 -0.81 27.31 -7.23
N ASN A 330 -1.08 27.42 -5.94
CA ASN A 330 -0.96 28.65 -5.16
C ASN A 330 0.33 28.55 -4.32
N PRO A 331 1.20 29.57 -4.28
CA PRO A 331 2.42 29.52 -3.45
C PRO A 331 2.17 29.27 -1.95
N ASN A 332 0.97 29.59 -1.47
CA ASN A 332 0.51 29.40 -0.10
C ASN A 332 -0.28 28.09 0.10
N GLU A 333 -0.18 27.16 -0.85
CA GLU A 333 -0.81 25.84 -0.80
C GLU A 333 0.06 24.85 -0.02
N LEU A 334 -0.58 24.10 0.87
CA LEU A 334 0.01 22.94 1.52
C LEU A 334 -0.38 21.69 0.73
N PHE A 335 0.60 20.98 0.19
CA PHE A 335 0.40 19.73 -0.52
C PHE A 335 0.58 18.56 0.44
N ILE A 336 -0.43 17.68 0.52
CA ILE A 336 -0.43 16.49 1.37
C ILE A 336 -0.52 15.25 0.50
N ALA A 337 0.58 14.49 0.41
CA ALA A 337 0.61 13.18 -0.23
C ALA A 337 0.18 12.10 0.78
N ILE A 338 -0.77 11.25 0.42
CA ILE A 338 -1.26 10.19 1.30
C ILE A 338 -1.08 8.83 0.63
N SER A 339 -0.33 7.95 1.28
CA SER A 339 -0.10 6.57 0.81
C SER A 339 0.25 5.66 1.98
N GLN A 340 -0.42 4.51 2.09
CA GLN A 340 -0.06 3.51 3.10
C GLN A 340 1.42 3.08 2.95
N SER A 341 1.85 2.76 1.73
CA SER A 341 3.20 2.26 1.48
C SER A 341 4.25 3.37 1.41
N GLY A 342 3.85 4.59 1.05
CA GLY A 342 4.77 5.68 0.71
C GLY A 342 5.55 5.46 -0.59
N GLU A 343 5.15 4.46 -1.38
CA GLU A 343 5.80 4.02 -2.63
C GLU A 343 4.86 4.03 -3.84
N THR A 344 3.60 4.49 -3.67
CA THR A 344 2.63 4.54 -4.77
C THR A 344 3.12 5.47 -5.88
N ALA A 345 3.32 4.95 -7.09
CA ALA A 345 4.01 5.66 -8.17
C ALA A 345 3.38 7.02 -8.51
N ASP A 346 2.08 7.05 -8.80
CA ASP A 346 1.37 8.29 -9.15
C ASP A 346 1.44 9.34 -8.05
N THR A 347 1.22 8.93 -6.80
CA THR A 347 1.29 9.82 -5.64
C THR A 347 2.72 10.33 -5.42
N LEU A 348 3.74 9.51 -5.69
CA LEU A 348 5.14 9.88 -5.54
C LEU A 348 5.54 10.91 -6.60
N GLU A 349 5.11 10.72 -7.84
CA GLU A 349 5.32 11.69 -8.92
C GLU A 349 4.56 13.00 -8.68
N ALA A 350 3.31 12.94 -8.21
CA ALA A 350 2.57 14.13 -7.81
C ALA A 350 3.29 14.92 -6.69
N LEU A 351 3.86 14.23 -5.70
CA LEU A 351 4.68 14.85 -4.66
C LEU A 351 5.94 15.52 -5.22
N LYS A 352 6.67 14.84 -6.12
CA LYS A 352 7.86 15.41 -6.79
C LYS A 352 7.50 16.67 -7.57
N LEU A 353 6.37 16.66 -8.29
CA LEU A 353 5.87 17.82 -9.03
C LEU A 353 5.51 18.99 -8.11
N ALA A 354 4.77 18.73 -7.03
CA ALA A 354 4.44 19.75 -6.04
C ALA A 354 5.71 20.37 -5.41
N LYS A 355 6.71 19.54 -5.11
CA LYS A 355 8.00 20.00 -4.58
C LYS A 355 8.79 20.82 -5.60
N ALA A 356 8.79 20.42 -6.87
CA ALA A 356 9.43 21.17 -7.95
C ALA A 356 8.77 22.56 -8.17
N GLN A 357 7.49 22.69 -7.84
CA GLN A 357 6.77 23.97 -7.84
C GLN A 357 7.03 24.82 -6.58
N GLY A 358 7.81 24.33 -5.62
CA GLY A 358 8.15 25.04 -4.38
C GLY A 358 7.05 25.02 -3.33
N LEU A 359 6.06 24.13 -3.44
CA LEU A 359 5.01 23.99 -2.43
C LEU A 359 5.54 23.34 -1.15
N LYS A 360 4.94 23.71 -0.02
CA LYS A 360 5.17 23.00 1.25
C LYS A 360 4.53 21.62 1.17
N THR A 361 5.27 20.58 1.55
CA THR A 361 4.85 19.18 1.39
C THR A 361 4.80 18.42 2.71
N ILE A 362 3.71 17.69 2.93
CA ILE A 362 3.57 16.67 3.98
C ILE A 362 3.31 15.32 3.32
N SER A 363 3.96 14.27 3.78
CA SER A 363 3.53 12.89 3.51
C SER A 363 2.88 12.25 4.72
N LEU A 364 1.67 11.70 4.53
CA LEU A 364 1.06 10.74 5.45
C LEU A 364 1.34 9.33 4.95
N CYS A 365 2.19 8.59 5.68
CA CYS A 365 2.54 7.22 5.32
C CYS A 365 2.54 6.26 6.50
N ASN A 366 2.49 4.96 6.24
CA ASN A 366 2.62 3.94 7.29
C ASN A 366 4.06 3.42 7.40
N ALA A 367 4.74 3.32 6.25
CA ALA A 367 6.13 2.87 6.20
C ALA A 367 7.09 4.02 6.53
N PRO A 368 7.90 3.91 7.60
CA PRO A 368 9.00 4.83 7.82
C PRO A 368 10.05 4.69 6.71
N PHE A 369 10.75 5.78 6.40
CA PHE A 369 11.79 5.86 5.36
C PHE A 369 11.37 5.53 3.93
N SER A 370 10.06 5.48 3.66
CA SER A 370 9.55 5.40 2.29
C SER A 370 10.04 6.57 1.42
N MET A 371 10.02 6.39 0.10
CA MET A 371 10.43 7.42 -0.85
C MET A 371 9.69 8.74 -0.62
N MET A 372 8.36 8.68 -0.38
CA MET A 372 7.57 9.87 -0.03
C MET A 372 8.04 10.55 1.26
N SER A 373 8.34 9.77 2.30
CA SER A 373 8.82 10.29 3.59
C SER A 373 10.15 11.02 3.45
N ARG A 374 11.03 10.56 2.57
CA ARG A 374 12.34 11.19 2.30
C ARG A 374 12.24 12.45 1.45
N ILE A 375 11.28 12.48 0.51
CA ILE A 375 11.11 13.61 -0.41
C ILE A 375 10.34 14.74 0.25
N SER A 376 9.40 14.47 1.16
CA SER A 376 8.55 15.51 1.75
C SER A 376 9.31 16.41 2.71
N ASP A 377 8.82 17.64 2.91
CA ASP A 377 9.38 18.54 3.92
C ASP A 377 9.07 18.04 5.32
N ARG A 378 7.89 17.44 5.51
CA ARG A 378 7.47 16.79 6.76
C ARG A 378 6.79 15.45 6.48
N THR A 379 6.89 14.55 7.44
CA THR A 379 6.23 13.24 7.38
C THR A 379 5.45 13.00 8.67
N LEU A 380 4.22 12.52 8.52
CA LEU A 380 3.41 12.03 9.62
C LEU A 380 3.12 10.54 9.42
N LEU A 381 3.61 9.72 10.35
CA LEU A 381 3.34 8.28 10.31
C LEU A 381 1.93 7.99 10.83
N ILE A 382 1.13 7.22 10.09
CA ILE A 382 -0.20 6.79 10.54
C ILE A 382 -0.14 5.71 11.63
N ARG A 383 1.02 5.04 11.79
CA ARG A 383 1.30 4.05 12.84
C ARG A 383 0.23 2.94 12.92
N ALA A 384 -0.21 2.42 11.78
CA ALA A 384 -1.20 1.35 11.72
C ALA A 384 -0.58 -0.06 11.86
N GLY A 385 0.74 -0.15 12.04
CA GLY A 385 1.49 -1.41 11.95
C GLY A 385 1.47 -2.01 10.54
N VAL A 386 2.12 -3.15 10.34
CA VAL A 386 2.16 -3.81 9.02
C VAL A 386 0.76 -4.27 8.61
N GLU A 387 0.36 -3.95 7.39
CA GLU A 387 -0.91 -4.35 6.78
C GLU A 387 -0.59 -5.22 5.55
N ARG A 388 -0.88 -6.51 5.65
CA ARG A 388 -0.59 -7.56 4.66
C ARG A 388 -1.75 -7.81 3.70
N SER A 389 -3.02 -7.72 4.12
CA SER A 389 -4.13 -7.89 3.16
C SER A 389 -4.05 -6.83 2.08
N VAL A 390 -4.24 -7.20 0.80
CA VAL A 390 -4.24 -6.22 -0.30
C VAL A 390 -5.26 -5.10 -0.06
N ALA A 391 -6.47 -5.43 0.40
CA ALA A 391 -7.49 -4.44 0.71
C ALA A 391 -7.13 -3.65 1.99
N SER A 392 -6.97 -2.33 1.85
CA SER A 392 -6.72 -1.42 2.98
C SER A 392 -7.87 -1.44 3.99
N THR A 393 -7.56 -1.53 5.28
CA THR A 393 -8.54 -1.46 6.39
C THR A 393 -8.05 -0.52 7.49
N LYS A 394 -7.15 -0.97 8.36
CA LYS A 394 -6.54 -0.17 9.43
C LYS A 394 -5.73 1.01 8.91
N ALA A 395 -5.16 0.91 7.72
CA ALA A 395 -4.53 2.05 7.09
C ALA A 395 -5.55 3.16 6.73
N PHE A 396 -6.73 2.80 6.24
CA PHE A 396 -7.79 3.77 5.92
C PHE A 396 -8.30 4.47 7.17
N SER A 397 -8.64 3.71 8.22
CA SER A 397 -9.14 4.30 9.47
C SER A 397 -8.08 5.17 10.16
N SER A 398 -6.82 4.74 10.22
CA SER A 398 -5.72 5.57 10.75
C SER A 398 -5.45 6.81 9.90
N GLN A 399 -5.59 6.75 8.57
CA GLN A 399 -5.49 7.92 7.69
C GLN A 399 -6.58 8.94 8.00
N VAL A 400 -7.85 8.51 8.09
CA VAL A 400 -8.96 9.41 8.42
C VAL A 400 -8.77 10.02 9.81
N MET A 401 -8.36 9.21 10.80
CA MET A 401 -8.12 9.70 12.17
C MET A 401 -7.00 10.74 12.21
N LEU A 402 -5.88 10.49 11.53
CA LEU A 402 -4.75 11.42 11.51
C LEU A 402 -5.07 12.69 10.73
N LEU A 403 -5.83 12.61 9.64
CA LEU A 403 -6.29 13.80 8.90
C LEU A 403 -7.29 14.63 9.72
N TRP A 404 -8.17 13.97 10.49
CA TRP A 404 -9.04 14.65 11.45
C TRP A 404 -8.21 15.37 12.52
N LEU A 405 -7.23 14.68 13.11
CA LEU A 405 -6.31 15.27 14.07
C LEU A 405 -5.56 16.47 13.49
N LEU A 406 -5.06 16.34 12.26
CA LEU A 406 -4.36 17.41 11.55
C LEU A 406 -5.29 18.60 11.28
N SER A 407 -6.56 18.37 10.95
CA SER A 407 -7.55 19.45 10.78
C SER A 407 -7.78 20.22 12.08
N VAL A 408 -7.83 19.54 13.22
CA VAL A 408 -7.95 20.19 14.54
C VAL A 408 -6.67 20.96 14.87
N TYR A 409 -5.51 20.36 14.61
CA TYR A 409 -4.22 20.99 14.86
C TYR A 409 -4.03 22.27 14.03
N ILE A 410 -4.30 22.21 12.72
CA ILE A 410 -4.22 23.38 11.83
C ILE A 410 -5.23 24.46 12.27
N GLY A 411 -6.47 24.07 12.58
CA GLY A 411 -7.47 25.01 13.07
C GLY A 411 -7.08 25.72 14.37
N LYS A 412 -6.33 25.04 15.26
CA LYS A 412 -5.74 25.67 16.45
C LYS A 412 -4.69 26.72 16.07
N GLN A 413 -3.80 26.42 15.13
CA GLN A 413 -2.76 27.37 14.68
C GLN A 413 -3.35 28.58 13.95
N LEU A 414 -4.47 28.39 13.24
CA LEU A 414 -5.19 29.45 12.55
C LEU A 414 -6.16 30.22 13.48
N GLY A 415 -6.34 29.77 14.73
CA GLY A 415 -7.28 30.38 15.68
C GLY A 415 -8.76 30.17 15.35
N THR A 416 -9.09 29.21 14.48
CA THR A 416 -10.47 28.89 14.06
C THR A 416 -11.14 27.90 15.01
N ILE A 417 -10.36 27.20 15.83
CA ILE A 417 -10.82 26.23 16.82
C ILE A 417 -10.53 26.77 18.22
N SER A 418 -11.58 26.85 19.04
CA SER A 418 -11.45 27.21 20.45
C SER A 418 -10.90 26.03 21.25
N LYS A 419 -10.38 26.31 22.46
CA LYS A 419 -9.92 25.24 23.38
C LYS A 419 -11.03 24.29 23.81
N GLU A 420 -12.28 24.75 23.82
CA GLU A 420 -13.44 23.90 24.12
C GLU A 420 -13.73 22.95 22.95
N GLU A 421 -13.73 23.48 21.72
CA GLU A 421 -13.91 22.69 20.52
C GLU A 421 -12.79 21.65 20.35
N GLU A 422 -11.52 22.02 20.61
CA GLU A 422 -10.39 21.07 20.63
C GLU A 422 -10.66 19.88 21.56
N ARG A 423 -11.19 20.13 22.77
CA ARG A 423 -11.50 19.06 23.73
C ARG A 423 -12.68 18.20 23.29
N ILE A 424 -13.70 18.79 22.68
CA ILE A 424 -14.84 18.05 22.12
C ILE A 424 -14.34 17.12 21.00
N GLN A 425 -13.53 17.63 20.08
CA GLN A 425 -12.98 16.83 18.99
C GLN A 425 -12.05 15.72 19.53
N ALA A 426 -11.19 16.02 20.51
CA ALA A 426 -10.34 15.02 21.14
C ALA A 426 -11.15 13.91 21.85
N LYS A 427 -12.24 14.27 22.56
CA LYS A 427 -13.16 13.29 23.15
C LYS A 427 -13.79 12.41 22.06
N ASN A 428 -14.28 13.03 20.99
CA ASN A 428 -14.91 12.31 19.89
C ASN A 428 -13.93 11.38 19.16
N MET A 429 -12.64 11.74 19.05
CA MET A 429 -11.60 10.85 18.54
C MET A 429 -11.46 9.60 19.41
N LEU A 430 -11.38 9.76 20.74
CA LEU A 430 -11.30 8.63 21.67
C LEU A 430 -12.55 7.73 21.60
N ASN A 431 -13.74 8.32 21.52
CA ASN A 431 -14.98 7.56 21.31
C ASN A 431 -14.94 6.81 19.97
N SER A 432 -14.42 7.43 18.92
CA SER A 432 -14.26 6.82 17.60
C SER A 432 -13.24 5.66 17.60
N VAL A 433 -12.20 5.73 18.43
CA VAL A 433 -11.30 4.60 18.66
C VAL A 433 -12.04 3.42 19.30
N ASN A 434 -12.88 3.68 20.31
CA ASN A 434 -13.70 2.64 20.93
C ASN A 434 -14.73 2.04 19.97
N ALA A 435 -15.32 2.86 19.10
CA ALA A 435 -16.24 2.45 18.05
C ALA A 435 -15.64 1.44 17.04
N MET A 436 -14.32 1.39 16.92
CA MET A 436 -13.62 0.44 16.04
C MET A 436 -13.34 -0.92 16.68
N LYS A 437 -13.76 -1.14 17.93
CA LYS A 437 -13.67 -2.45 18.56
C LYS A 437 -14.72 -3.39 17.97
N VAL A 438 -14.28 -4.54 17.48
CA VAL A 438 -15.21 -5.55 16.93
C VAL A 438 -15.96 -6.27 18.05
N GLU A 439 -17.25 -6.01 18.14
CA GLU A 439 -18.15 -6.74 19.03
C GLU A 439 -18.55 -8.09 18.40
N PRO A 440 -18.32 -9.24 19.07
CA PRO A 440 -18.62 -10.57 18.49
C PRO A 440 -20.07 -10.75 18.03
N LYS A 441 -21.01 -10.13 18.75
CA LYS A 441 -22.45 -10.16 18.39
C LYS A 441 -22.73 -9.43 17.08
N LEU A 442 -22.06 -8.31 16.84
CA LEU A 442 -22.20 -7.54 15.60
C LEU A 442 -21.65 -8.34 14.42
N HIS A 443 -20.44 -8.90 14.56
CA HIS A 443 -19.84 -9.71 13.49
C HIS A 443 -20.70 -10.95 13.17
N GLU A 444 -21.20 -11.67 14.17
CA GLU A 444 -22.08 -12.83 13.94
C GLU A 444 -23.40 -12.44 13.26
N LYS A 445 -23.97 -11.27 13.61
CA LYS A 445 -25.15 -10.73 12.92
C LYS A 445 -24.86 -10.45 11.44
N ILE A 446 -23.76 -9.75 11.16
CA ILE A 446 -23.33 -9.43 9.79
C ILE A 446 -23.06 -10.71 8.98
N LYS A 447 -22.41 -11.70 9.59
CA LYS A 447 -22.16 -13.02 8.99
C LYS A 447 -23.43 -13.76 8.62
N ARG A 448 -24.50 -13.68 9.44
CA ARG A 448 -25.80 -14.26 9.09
C ARG A 448 -26.45 -13.49 7.95
N LEU A 449 -26.39 -12.17 8.02
CA LEU A 449 -26.99 -11.25 7.07
C LEU A 449 -26.38 -11.39 5.67
N SER A 450 -25.05 -11.59 5.57
CA SER A 450 -24.32 -11.70 4.30
C SER A 450 -24.84 -12.81 3.36
N LYS A 451 -25.58 -13.80 3.88
CA LYS A 451 -26.24 -14.85 3.06
C LYS A 451 -27.25 -14.28 2.05
N ARG A 452 -27.90 -13.16 2.37
CA ARG A 452 -28.89 -12.52 1.50
C ARG A 452 -28.26 -11.82 0.29
N TYR A 453 -26.99 -11.43 0.41
CA TYR A 453 -26.28 -10.52 -0.48
C TYR A 453 -25.34 -11.25 -1.46
N LEU A 454 -25.74 -12.43 -1.95
CA LEU A 454 -24.87 -13.28 -2.80
C LEU A 454 -25.28 -13.31 -4.28
N HIS A 455 -26.56 -13.07 -4.58
CA HIS A 455 -27.17 -13.36 -5.88
C HIS A 455 -27.94 -12.16 -6.44
N GLY A 456 -27.27 -11.01 -6.54
CA GLY A 456 -27.77 -9.80 -7.18
C GLY A 456 -26.86 -9.37 -8.33
N HIS A 457 -27.29 -8.39 -9.13
CA HIS A 457 -26.44 -7.86 -10.21
C HIS A 457 -25.52 -6.72 -9.76
N GLY A 458 -25.69 -6.20 -8.56
CA GLY A 458 -24.75 -5.25 -7.97
C GLY A 458 -25.21 -4.66 -6.64
N PHE A 459 -24.41 -3.70 -6.17
CA PHE A 459 -24.61 -2.97 -4.93
C PHE A 459 -24.49 -1.47 -5.18
N PHE A 460 -25.44 -0.71 -4.64
CA PHE A 460 -25.24 0.69 -4.35
C PHE A 460 -24.89 0.88 -2.89
N TYR A 461 -23.86 1.67 -2.62
CA TYR A 461 -23.58 2.24 -1.32
C TYR A 461 -23.99 3.70 -1.38
N ILE A 462 -24.89 4.14 -0.51
CA ILE A 462 -25.30 5.54 -0.47
C ILE A 462 -24.94 6.19 0.86
N GLY A 463 -24.41 7.40 0.76
CA GLY A 463 -24.10 8.24 1.92
C GLY A 463 -24.25 9.71 1.57
N ARG A 464 -24.37 10.55 2.58
CA ARG A 464 -24.46 12.00 2.41
C ARG A 464 -23.30 12.64 3.13
N ASP A 465 -22.77 13.73 2.56
CA ASP A 465 -21.72 14.50 3.21
C ASP A 465 -20.45 13.65 3.47
N VAL A 466 -19.83 13.71 4.65
CA VAL A 466 -18.66 12.88 5.00
C VAL A 466 -18.92 11.37 4.86
N PHE A 467 -20.18 10.93 4.84
CA PHE A 467 -20.55 9.53 4.57
C PHE A 467 -20.56 9.19 3.08
N TYR A 468 -20.54 10.14 2.16
CA TYR A 468 -20.38 9.85 0.73
C TYR A 468 -19.00 9.24 0.42
N PRO A 469 -17.87 9.85 0.85
CA PRO A 469 -16.56 9.20 0.75
C PRO A 469 -16.51 7.83 1.43
N LEU A 470 -17.25 7.66 2.55
CA LEU A 470 -17.36 6.37 3.21
C LEU A 470 -18.13 5.34 2.37
N ALA A 471 -19.21 5.75 1.68
CA ALA A 471 -19.93 4.90 0.76
C ALA A 471 -19.06 4.45 -0.42
N LEU A 472 -18.23 5.35 -0.97
CA LEU A 472 -17.22 4.99 -1.98
C LEU A 472 -16.23 3.94 -1.45
N GLU A 473 -15.77 4.08 -0.21
CA GLU A 473 -14.88 3.11 0.43
C GLU A 473 -15.55 1.75 0.63
N GLY A 474 -16.78 1.71 1.14
CA GLY A 474 -17.54 0.47 1.32
C GLY A 474 -17.74 -0.28 0.00
N ALA A 475 -18.08 0.45 -1.06
CA ALA A 475 -18.21 -0.10 -2.41
C ALA A 475 -16.86 -0.63 -2.94
N LEU A 476 -15.76 0.12 -2.73
CA LEU A 476 -14.43 -0.32 -3.14
C LEU A 476 -14.01 -1.60 -2.42
N LYS A 477 -14.20 -1.69 -1.10
CA LYS A 477 -13.89 -2.90 -0.32
C LYS A 477 -14.65 -4.10 -0.86
N LEU A 478 -15.97 -3.99 -1.05
CA LEU A 478 -16.76 -5.09 -1.57
C LEU A 478 -16.27 -5.51 -2.95
N LYS A 479 -16.02 -4.56 -3.85
CA LYS A 479 -15.54 -4.83 -5.23
C LYS A 479 -14.19 -5.54 -5.25
N GLU A 480 -13.24 -5.10 -4.43
CA GLU A 480 -11.88 -5.64 -4.39
C GLU A 480 -11.85 -7.11 -3.98
N ILE A 481 -12.59 -7.49 -2.93
CA ILE A 481 -12.44 -8.82 -2.32
C ILE A 481 -13.55 -9.80 -2.71
N SER A 482 -14.72 -9.32 -3.10
CA SER A 482 -15.86 -10.17 -3.52
C SER A 482 -16.03 -10.26 -5.04
N TYR A 483 -15.43 -9.34 -5.81
CA TYR A 483 -15.62 -9.16 -7.25
C TYR A 483 -17.06 -8.86 -7.69
N LEU A 484 -17.97 -8.61 -6.75
CA LEU A 484 -19.30 -8.13 -7.04
C LEU A 484 -19.23 -6.66 -7.49
N HIS A 485 -20.10 -6.29 -8.43
CA HIS A 485 -20.22 -4.89 -8.83
C HIS A 485 -20.75 -4.08 -7.64
N ALA A 486 -19.95 -3.13 -7.16
CA ALA A 486 -20.39 -2.20 -6.13
C ALA A 486 -20.00 -0.77 -6.50
N GLU A 487 -20.90 0.17 -6.27
CA GLU A 487 -20.71 1.58 -6.60
C GLU A 487 -21.20 2.48 -5.46
N GLY A 488 -20.41 3.50 -5.12
CA GLY A 488 -20.75 4.46 -4.07
C GLY A 488 -21.32 5.75 -4.67
N TYR A 489 -22.43 6.23 -4.11
CA TYR A 489 -23.11 7.44 -4.56
C TYR A 489 -23.40 8.40 -3.41
N ALA A 490 -23.34 9.70 -3.72
CA ALA A 490 -23.94 10.70 -2.87
C ALA A 490 -25.46 10.51 -2.91
N SER A 491 -26.11 10.33 -1.76
CA SER A 491 -27.49 9.81 -1.71
C SER A 491 -28.50 10.58 -2.56
N ALA A 492 -28.38 11.92 -2.65
CA ALA A 492 -29.32 12.72 -3.45
C ALA A 492 -29.02 12.72 -4.96
N GLU A 493 -27.87 12.20 -5.40
CA GLU A 493 -27.55 12.06 -6.82
C GLU A 493 -28.27 10.86 -7.46
N MET A 494 -28.85 9.96 -6.66
CA MET A 494 -29.58 8.79 -7.15
C MET A 494 -30.63 9.17 -8.21
N LYS A 495 -31.42 10.21 -7.96
CA LYS A 495 -32.47 10.68 -8.88
C LYS A 495 -31.95 11.30 -10.19
N HIS A 496 -30.66 11.58 -10.30
CA HIS A 496 -30.04 12.23 -11.44
C HIS A 496 -29.52 11.21 -12.49
N GLY A 497 -29.96 9.96 -12.42
CA GLY A 497 -29.63 8.91 -13.39
C GLY A 497 -29.50 7.51 -12.76
N PRO A 498 -28.67 7.33 -11.71
CA PRO A 498 -28.35 6.01 -11.15
C PRO A 498 -29.56 5.20 -10.68
N ILE A 499 -30.63 5.86 -10.23
CA ILE A 499 -31.87 5.21 -9.78
C ILE A 499 -32.53 4.35 -10.88
N ALA A 500 -32.18 4.55 -12.15
CA ALA A 500 -32.70 3.75 -13.27
C ALA A 500 -32.22 2.29 -13.24
N LEU A 501 -31.15 1.98 -12.51
CA LEU A 501 -30.64 0.60 -12.33
C LEU A 501 -31.32 -0.14 -11.17
N VAL A 502 -32.14 0.56 -10.39
CA VAL A 502 -32.73 0.02 -9.16
C VAL A 502 -33.88 -0.93 -9.49
N ASP A 503 -33.75 -2.16 -9.03
CA ASP A 503 -34.77 -3.21 -9.07
C ASP A 503 -34.58 -4.17 -7.88
N SER A 504 -35.37 -5.26 -7.85
CA SER A 504 -35.33 -6.28 -6.79
C SER A 504 -34.04 -7.08 -6.68
N ASN A 505 -33.14 -7.00 -7.68
CA ASN A 505 -31.87 -7.71 -7.72
C ASN A 505 -30.67 -6.78 -7.49
N LEU A 506 -30.91 -5.48 -7.31
CA LEU A 506 -29.90 -4.52 -6.89
C LEU A 506 -30.00 -4.28 -5.38
N PHE A 507 -28.90 -4.53 -4.68
CA PHE A 507 -28.82 -4.29 -3.24
C PHE A 507 -28.41 -2.86 -2.95
N THR A 508 -29.01 -2.24 -1.93
CA THR A 508 -28.61 -0.92 -1.45
C THR A 508 -28.10 -1.03 -0.01
N ILE A 509 -26.87 -0.58 0.24
CA ILE A 509 -26.32 -0.36 1.58
C ILE A 509 -26.38 1.15 1.87
N ALA A 510 -27.19 1.55 2.85
CA ALA A 510 -27.43 2.96 3.18
C ALA A 510 -26.78 3.35 4.51
N LEU A 511 -25.95 4.40 4.47
CA LEU A 511 -25.27 4.97 5.63
C LEU A 511 -26.12 6.09 6.24
N LEU A 512 -26.84 5.79 7.32
CA LEU A 512 -27.81 6.70 7.91
C LEU A 512 -27.33 7.22 9.28
N SER A 513 -26.74 8.41 9.26
CA SER A 513 -26.27 9.13 10.44
C SER A 513 -27.42 9.83 11.18
N LYS A 514 -27.50 9.65 12.51
CA LYS A 514 -28.44 10.39 13.38
C LYS A 514 -27.98 11.83 13.56
N HIS A 515 -26.67 12.06 13.53
CA HIS A 515 -26.05 13.35 13.84
C HIS A 515 -25.88 14.27 12.63
N LEU A 516 -26.04 13.76 11.40
CA LEU A 516 -25.82 14.54 10.20
C LEU A 516 -26.80 14.18 9.07
N LEU A 517 -27.64 15.15 8.70
CA LEU A 517 -28.55 15.08 7.55
C LEU A 517 -29.48 13.85 7.54
N PHE A 518 -29.86 13.33 8.72
CA PHE A 518 -30.70 12.14 8.88
C PHE A 518 -31.94 12.16 7.98
N ASP A 519 -32.78 13.19 8.08
CA ASP A 519 -34.03 13.29 7.31
C ASP A 519 -33.81 13.32 5.80
N LYS A 520 -32.69 13.91 5.35
CA LYS A 520 -32.35 13.97 3.91
C LYS A 520 -31.94 12.60 3.39
N THR A 521 -31.10 11.89 4.13
CA THR A 521 -30.69 10.53 3.77
C THR A 521 -31.87 9.56 3.86
N LYS A 522 -32.71 9.66 4.90
CA LYS A 522 -33.95 8.88 5.04
C LYS A 522 -34.88 9.08 3.84
N SER A 523 -35.08 10.31 3.39
CA SER A 523 -35.89 10.60 2.20
C SER A 523 -35.32 9.94 0.94
N ASN A 524 -33.99 9.87 0.77
CA ASN A 524 -33.40 9.13 -0.35
C ASN A 524 -33.56 7.61 -0.22
N ILE A 525 -33.58 7.07 1.00
CA ILE A 525 -33.86 5.65 1.24
C ILE A 525 -35.33 5.33 0.88
N GLU A 526 -36.27 6.18 1.26
CA GLU A 526 -37.69 6.07 0.87
C GLU A 526 -37.87 6.04 -0.66
N GLU A 527 -37.11 6.87 -1.39
CA GLU A 527 -37.12 6.89 -2.85
C GLU A 527 -36.66 5.55 -3.47
N LEU A 528 -35.65 4.89 -2.88
CA LEU A 528 -35.15 3.60 -3.36
C LEU A 528 -36.07 2.44 -2.97
N SER A 529 -36.65 2.50 -1.78
CA SER A 529 -37.61 1.50 -1.28
C SER A 529 -38.85 1.43 -2.17
N ALA A 530 -39.30 2.58 -2.69
CA ALA A 530 -40.41 2.67 -3.64
C ALA A 530 -40.15 2.01 -5.02
N ARG A 531 -38.96 1.44 -5.25
CA ARG A 531 -38.53 0.82 -6.52
C ARG A 531 -38.00 -0.60 -6.33
N ASP A 532 -38.49 -1.29 -5.30
CA ASP A 532 -38.21 -2.68 -4.98
C ASP A 532 -36.73 -3.01 -4.68
N SER A 533 -35.86 -2.01 -4.47
CA SER A 533 -34.49 -2.29 -4.01
C SER A 533 -34.52 -2.99 -2.67
N THR A 534 -33.71 -4.04 -2.49
CA THR A 534 -33.47 -4.59 -1.15
C THR A 534 -32.49 -3.69 -0.41
N ILE A 535 -32.92 -3.09 0.69
CA ILE A 535 -32.17 -2.07 1.42
C ILE A 535 -31.67 -2.60 2.77
N CYS A 536 -30.35 -2.52 2.97
CA CYS A 536 -29.72 -2.64 4.28
C CYS A 536 -29.33 -1.26 4.82
N VAL A 537 -29.86 -0.89 5.98
CA VAL A 537 -29.48 0.35 6.67
C VAL A 537 -28.45 0.08 7.76
N LEU A 538 -27.37 0.86 7.75
CA LEU A 538 -26.41 0.96 8.85
C LEU A 538 -26.74 2.23 9.65
N SER A 539 -27.20 2.07 10.89
CA SER A 539 -27.57 3.19 11.78
C SER A 539 -27.74 2.72 13.23
N SER A 540 -27.74 3.65 14.18
CA SER A 540 -28.24 3.39 15.53
C SER A 540 -29.78 3.39 15.58
N GLU A 541 -30.42 4.09 14.66
CA GLU A 541 -31.88 4.21 14.57
C GLU A 541 -32.47 3.13 13.65
N ILE A 542 -33.54 2.50 14.09
CA ILE A 542 -34.28 1.53 13.27
C ILE A 542 -35.23 2.31 12.35
N LEU A 543 -35.23 1.94 11.06
CA LEU A 543 -36.02 2.61 10.03
C LEU A 543 -36.93 1.60 9.33
N GLU A 544 -38.19 1.48 9.75
CA GLU A 544 -39.15 0.42 9.33
C GLU A 544 -39.22 0.11 7.82
N ILE A 545 -38.93 1.09 6.96
CA ILE A 545 -38.95 0.93 5.50
C ILE A 545 -37.78 0.12 4.92
N ALA A 546 -36.74 -0.21 5.70
CA ALA A 546 -35.62 -1.00 5.22
C ALA A 546 -35.82 -2.50 5.47
N ASP A 547 -35.35 -3.33 4.54
CA ASP A 547 -35.47 -4.80 4.59
C ASP A 547 -34.55 -5.44 5.63
N ASP A 548 -33.39 -4.83 5.86
CA ASP A 548 -32.35 -5.31 6.75
C ASP A 548 -31.69 -4.16 7.53
N PHE A 549 -31.20 -4.48 8.74
CA PHE A 549 -30.51 -3.51 9.60
C PHE A 549 -29.25 -4.09 10.19
N ILE A 550 -28.15 -3.35 10.00
CA ILE A 550 -26.99 -3.45 10.86
C ILE A 550 -27.12 -2.35 11.91
N GLN A 551 -27.90 -2.66 12.95
CA GLN A 551 -28.10 -1.76 14.09
C GLN A 551 -26.78 -1.58 14.85
N LEU A 552 -26.30 -0.35 14.88
CA LEU A 552 -25.11 0.10 15.58
C LEU A 552 -25.48 0.66 16.95
N GLU A 553 -24.51 0.78 17.84
CA GLU A 553 -24.72 1.45 19.13
C GLU A 553 -24.87 2.96 18.94
N GLU A 554 -25.57 3.62 19.87
CA GLU A 554 -25.63 5.07 19.89
C GLU A 554 -24.23 5.67 20.02
N SER A 555 -24.05 6.81 19.35
CA SER A 555 -22.79 7.56 19.28
C SER A 555 -23.04 8.99 19.73
N GLU A 556 -21.98 9.71 20.12
CA GLU A 556 -22.10 11.13 20.52
C GLU A 556 -21.82 12.10 19.35
N SER A 557 -21.31 11.60 18.23
CA SER A 557 -20.93 12.43 17.08
C SER A 557 -21.04 11.69 15.75
N TYR A 558 -21.16 12.45 14.66
CA TYR A 558 -21.18 11.89 13.30
C TYR A 558 -19.87 11.19 12.91
N MET A 559 -18.72 11.59 13.48
CA MET A 559 -17.46 10.89 13.22
C MET A 559 -17.40 9.55 13.94
N GLU A 560 -17.93 9.45 15.15
CA GLU A 560 -18.04 8.14 15.81
C GLU A 560 -18.93 7.19 14.99
N GLU A 561 -20.06 7.68 14.47
CA GLU A 561 -20.91 6.93 13.54
C GLU A 561 -20.16 6.53 12.25
N PHE A 562 -19.35 7.43 11.68
CA PHE A 562 -18.51 7.14 10.52
C PHE A 562 -17.60 5.93 10.77
N PHE A 563 -16.92 5.88 11.91
CA PHE A 563 -16.03 4.77 12.26
C PHE A 563 -16.82 3.47 12.50
N ARG A 564 -17.96 3.51 13.21
CA ARG A 564 -18.81 2.32 13.40
C ARG A 564 -19.35 1.77 12.07
N MET A 565 -19.80 2.65 11.17
CA MET A 565 -20.29 2.27 9.84
C MET A 565 -19.17 1.71 8.97
N ASN A 566 -17.97 2.31 9.01
CA ASN A 566 -16.78 1.78 8.34
C ASN A 566 -16.49 0.33 8.75
N LEU A 567 -16.45 0.08 10.07
CA LEU A 567 -16.21 -1.26 10.61
C LEU A 567 -17.27 -2.27 10.12
N ALA A 568 -18.54 -1.89 10.20
CA ALA A 568 -19.65 -2.73 9.76
C ALA A 568 -19.57 -3.08 8.27
N MET A 569 -19.24 -2.12 7.40
CA MET A 569 -19.09 -2.36 5.97
C MET A 569 -17.91 -3.28 5.65
N GLN A 570 -16.77 -3.12 6.33
CA GLN A 570 -15.61 -3.99 6.15
C GLN A 570 -15.94 -5.44 6.54
N LEU A 571 -16.62 -5.64 7.68
CA LEU A 571 -17.09 -6.96 8.10
C LEU A 571 -18.11 -7.55 7.11
N LEU A 572 -19.00 -6.73 6.55
CA LEU A 572 -19.97 -7.17 5.54
C LEU A 572 -19.26 -7.64 4.27
N ALA A 573 -18.30 -6.86 3.76
CA ALA A 573 -17.51 -7.21 2.60
C ALA A 573 -16.70 -8.50 2.82
N LEU A 574 -16.03 -8.62 3.98
CA LEU A 574 -15.32 -9.84 4.39
C LEU A 574 -16.24 -11.06 4.34
N GLU A 575 -17.40 -11.00 5.00
CA GLU A 575 -18.31 -12.13 5.11
C GLU A 575 -18.98 -12.49 3.78
N ILE A 576 -19.25 -11.52 2.90
CA ILE A 576 -19.73 -11.81 1.54
C ILE A 576 -18.64 -12.53 0.73
N ALA A 577 -17.40 -12.02 0.72
CA ALA A 577 -16.31 -12.62 -0.04
C ALA A 577 -15.92 -14.03 0.45
N MET A 578 -15.94 -14.23 1.78
CA MET A 578 -15.74 -15.54 2.38
C MET A 578 -16.81 -16.55 1.94
N ARG A 579 -18.07 -16.13 1.79
CA ARG A 579 -19.15 -16.99 1.29
C ARG A 579 -19.01 -17.35 -0.19
N LEU A 580 -18.41 -16.46 -0.97
CA LEU A 580 -18.09 -16.70 -2.38
C LEU A 580 -16.80 -17.52 -2.56
N ASN A 581 -16.16 -17.95 -1.47
CA ASN A 581 -14.88 -18.67 -1.47
C ASN A 581 -13.78 -17.93 -2.24
N HIS A 582 -13.67 -16.61 -2.05
CA HIS A 582 -12.60 -15.80 -2.64
C HIS A 582 -11.41 -15.63 -1.69
N ASP A 583 -10.21 -15.51 -2.25
CA ASP A 583 -9.00 -15.18 -1.51
C ASP A 583 -9.01 -13.68 -1.17
N VAL A 584 -9.41 -13.37 0.07
CA VAL A 584 -9.55 -11.98 0.53
C VAL A 584 -8.22 -11.30 0.86
N ASP A 585 -7.14 -12.08 1.05
CA ASP A 585 -5.80 -11.54 1.30
C ASP A 585 -5.10 -11.23 -0.03
N HIS A 586 -5.34 -12.04 -1.06
CA HIS A 586 -4.74 -11.94 -2.40
C HIS A 586 -5.81 -11.92 -3.51
N PRO A 587 -6.63 -10.86 -3.59
CA PRO A 587 -7.64 -10.73 -4.62
C PRO A 587 -7.03 -10.62 -6.02
N ARG A 588 -7.60 -11.34 -6.99
CA ARG A 588 -7.08 -11.45 -8.36
C ARG A 588 -6.83 -10.08 -8.99
N ASN A 589 -5.77 -9.99 -9.81
CA ASN A 589 -5.35 -8.81 -10.56
C ASN A 589 -4.89 -7.61 -9.70
N LEU A 590 -4.86 -7.72 -8.38
CA LEU A 590 -4.49 -6.63 -7.48
C LEU A 590 -3.15 -6.91 -6.78
N ALA A 591 -2.47 -5.85 -6.39
CA ALA A 591 -1.28 -5.89 -5.53
C ALA A 591 -1.44 -4.85 -4.42
N LYS A 592 -0.84 -5.09 -3.24
CA LYS A 592 -0.96 -4.19 -2.09
C LYS A 592 -0.52 -2.75 -2.37
N SER A 593 0.50 -2.61 -3.21
CA SER A 593 1.04 -1.31 -3.62
C SER A 593 1.32 -1.32 -5.11
N VAL A 594 0.74 -0.34 -5.81
CA VAL A 594 0.99 -0.04 -7.23
C VAL A 594 2.16 0.92 -7.32
N THR A 595 3.28 0.44 -7.84
CA THR A 595 4.60 1.09 -7.73
C THR A 595 5.28 1.29 -9.08
N VAL A 596 4.49 1.05 -10.12
CA VAL A 596 4.79 1.17 -11.53
C VAL A 596 3.49 1.66 -12.16
N GLU A 597 3.60 2.41 -13.25
CA GLU A 597 2.45 2.86 -14.03
C GLU A 597 1.91 1.74 -14.92
#